data_AF-A0A0A5FWQ1-F1
#
_entry.id   AF-A0A0A5FWQ1-F1
#
_cell.length_a   1.000
_cell.length_b   1.000
_cell.length_c   1.000
_cell.angle_alpha   90.00
_cell.angle_beta   90.00
_cell.angle_gamma   90.00
#
_symmetry.space_group_name_H-M   'P 1'
#
loop_
_entity.id
_entity.type
_entity.pdbx_description
1 polymer ?
#
loop_
_entity_poly.entity_id
_entity_poly.type
_entity_poly.pdbx_seq_one_letter_code
_entity_poly.pdbx_strand_id
1 'polypeptide(L)'
;MNYIVFAIYILIPIVALIVIRKRNAVSEQNFLFKWIGYYVLGAFSFAFNEIVIPLGFLIYLLYLRPKSKENGALKGTAAMLGLTFFFVPR
;
A
#
# COMPACT_ATOMS: atom_id res chain seq x y z
N MET A 1 -19.39 -6.43 -5.62
CA MET A 1 -18.40 -6.72 -4.55
C MET A 1 -19.11 -7.26 -3.32
N ASN A 2 -18.79 -8.46 -2.84
CA ASN A 2 -19.36 -8.98 -1.58
C ASN A 2 -18.88 -8.10 -0.41
N TYR A 3 -19.78 -7.61 0.45
CA TYR A 3 -19.44 -6.73 1.58
C TYR A 3 -18.34 -7.31 2.49
N ILE A 4 -18.29 -8.64 2.59
CA ILE A 4 -17.24 -9.37 3.32
C ILE A 4 -15.86 -9.12 2.71
N VAL A 5 -15.76 -9.18 1.38
CA VAL A 5 -14.51 -8.95 0.64
C VAL A 5 -14.04 -7.51 0.85
N PHE A 6 -14.95 -6.54 0.77
CA PHE A 6 -14.64 -5.14 1.04
C PHE A 6 -14.14 -4.90 2.47
N ALA A 7 -14.78 -5.52 3.47
CA ALA A 7 -14.36 -5.42 4.87
C ALA A 7 -12.95 -6.00 5.09
N ILE A 8 -12.63 -7.14 4.50
CA ILE A 8 -11.29 -7.77 4.58
C ILE A 8 -10.22 -6.79 4.05
N TYR A 9 -10.50 -6.15 2.92
CA TYR A 9 -9.60 -5.18 2.29
C TYR A 9 -9.33 -3.92 3.11
N ILE A 10 -10.26 -3.53 3.99
CA ILE A 10 -10.05 -2.43 4.94
C ILE A 10 -9.34 -2.93 6.20
N LEU A 11 -9.70 -4.12 6.70
CA LEU A 11 -9.20 -4.63 7.98
C LEU A 11 -7.74 -5.08 7.90
N ILE A 12 -7.32 -5.74 6.82
CA ILE A 12 -5.93 -6.20 6.62
C ILE A 12 -4.91 -5.06 6.76
N PRO A 13 -5.02 -3.92 6.05
CA PRO A 13 -4.06 -2.84 6.16
C PRO A 13 -4.08 -2.18 7.55
N ILE A 14 -5.24 -2.11 8.21
CA ILE A 14 -5.35 -1.60 9.59
C ILE A 14 -4.57 -2.52 10.55
N VAL A 15 -4.78 -3.83 10.47
CA VAL A 15 -4.07 -4.82 11.31
C VAL A 15 -2.57 -4.77 11.02
N ALA A 16 -2.17 -4.73 9.74
CA ALA A 16 -0.78 -4.62 9.34
C ALA A 16 -0.13 -3.37 9.97
N LEU A 17 -0.82 -2.22 9.94
CA LEU A 17 -0.33 -0.97 10.52
C LEU A 17 -0.16 -1.06 12.04
N ILE A 18 -1.12 -1.64 12.76
CA ILE A 18 -1.03 -1.84 14.21
C ILE A 18 0.15 -2.74 14.57
N VAL A 19 0.31 -3.86 13.88
CA VAL A 19 1.41 -4.81 14.11
C VAL A 19 2.76 -4.14 13.83
N ILE A 20 2.88 -3.40 12.74
CA ILE A 20 4.09 -2.67 12.38
C ILE A 20 4.45 -1.64 13.45
N ARG A 21 3.48 -0.86 13.93
CA ARG A 21 3.70 0.18 14.93
C ARG A 21 4.08 -0.37 16.31
N LYS A 22 3.59 -1.57 16.66
CA LYS A 22 3.97 -2.24 17.92
C LYS A 22 5.35 -2.89 17.84
N ARG A 23 5.71 -3.48 16.68
CA ARG A 23 6.95 -4.24 16.52
C ARG A 23 8.16 -3.38 16.20
N ASN A 24 7.96 -2.24 15.55
CA ASN A 24 9.03 -1.34 15.17
C ASN A 24 8.97 -0.14 16.10
N ALA A 25 10.09 0.23 16.72
CA ALA A 25 10.25 1.53 17.35
C ALA A 25 10.31 2.59 16.25
N VAL A 26 9.15 2.89 15.67
CA VAL A 26 9.02 3.85 14.56
C VAL A 26 9.28 5.24 15.12
N SER A 27 10.51 5.71 14.97
CA SER A 27 10.95 7.07 15.34
C SER A 27 10.56 8.12 14.31
N GLU A 28 10.13 7.69 13.11
CA GLU A 28 9.87 8.59 11.99
C GLU A 28 8.56 9.37 12.19
N GLN A 29 8.68 10.70 12.19
CA GLN A 29 7.54 11.60 12.23
C GLN A 29 6.61 11.35 11.03
N ASN A 30 5.30 11.35 11.27
CA ASN A 30 4.25 11.16 10.26
C ASN A 30 4.34 9.82 9.52
N PHE A 31 4.96 8.80 10.12
CA PHE A 31 5.07 7.47 9.51
C PHE A 31 3.71 6.90 9.06
N LEU A 32 2.65 7.07 9.87
CA LEU A 32 1.30 6.61 9.53
C LEU A 32 0.80 7.21 8.21
N PHE A 33 0.93 8.53 8.05
CA PHE A 33 0.55 9.22 6.81
C PHE A 33 1.37 8.75 5.62
N LYS A 34 2.69 8.61 5.80
CA LYS A 34 3.57 8.08 4.75
C LYS A 34 3.16 6.66 4.35
N TRP A 35 2.92 5.78 5.32
CA TRP A 35 2.51 4.39 5.09
C TRP A 35 1.17 4.31 4.34
N ILE A 36 0.16 5.08 4.77
CA ILE A 36 -1.12 5.18 4.04
C ILE A 36 -0.91 5.68 2.63
N GLY A 37 -0.06 6.69 2.42
CA GLY A 37 0.28 7.20 1.10
C GLY A 37 0.86 6.11 0.19
N TYR A 38 1.81 5.32 0.68
CA TYR A 38 2.38 4.19 -0.08
C TYR A 38 1.35 3.10 -0.36
N TYR A 39 0.46 2.81 0.59
CA TYR A 39 -0.62 1.84 0.41
C TYR A 39 -1.62 2.29 -0.67
N VAL A 40 -2.11 3.53 -0.60
CA VAL A 40 -3.02 4.10 -1.60
C VAL A 40 -2.35 4.16 -2.97
N LEU A 41 -1.08 4.56 -3.01
CA LEU A 41 -0.28 4.55 -4.24
C LEU A 41 -0.20 3.14 -4.84
N GLY A 42 0.07 2.11 -4.04
CA GLY A 42 0.11 0.72 -4.51
C GLY A 42 -1.25 0.23 -5.04
N ALA A 43 -2.35 0.66 -4.42
CA ALA A 43 -3.71 0.27 -4.82
C ALA A 43 -4.22 1.00 -6.06
N PHE A 44 -3.57 2.09 -6.48
CA PHE A 44 -3.99 2.88 -7.62
C PHE A 44 -3.74 2.15 -8.93
N SER A 45 -4.82 1.81 -9.62
CA SER A 45 -4.81 1.23 -10.96
C SER A 45 -5.38 2.21 -11.97
N PHE A 46 -4.84 2.20 -13.18
CA PHE A 46 -5.33 2.99 -14.30
C PHE A 46 -5.90 2.05 -15.35
N ALA A 47 -7.10 2.36 -15.84
CA ALA A 47 -7.75 1.63 -16.91
C ALA A 47 -7.77 2.51 -18.17
N PHE A 48 -7.32 1.96 -19.28
CA PHE A 48 -7.37 2.60 -20.58
C PHE A 48 -7.79 1.57 -21.63
N ASN A 49 -8.93 1.79 -22.27
CA ASN A 49 -9.63 0.80 -23.09
C ASN A 49 -9.84 -0.51 -22.29
N GLU A 50 -9.40 -1.64 -22.85
CA GLU A 50 -9.53 -2.97 -22.21
C GLU A 50 -8.35 -3.33 -21.30
N ILE A 51 -7.34 -2.45 -21.19
CA ILE A 51 -6.13 -2.73 -20.43
C ILE A 51 -6.20 -2.00 -19.08
N VAL A 52 -6.06 -2.77 -18.00
CA VAL A 52 -5.90 -2.25 -16.64
C VAL A 52 -4.45 -2.47 -16.21
N ILE A 53 -3.79 -1.41 -15.75
CA ILE A 53 -2.42 -1.46 -15.25
C ILE A 53 -2.34 -0.97 -13.79
N PRO A 54 -1.43 -1.52 -12.96
CA PRO A 54 -1.21 -1.06 -11.60
C PRO A 54 -0.33 0.21 -11.60
N LEU A 55 -0.83 1.29 -12.22
CA LEU A 55 -0.04 2.49 -12.50
C LEU A 55 0.61 3.09 -11.25
N GLY A 56 -0.09 3.13 -10.13
CA GLY A 56 0.49 3.69 -8.90
C GLY A 56 1.62 2.85 -8.35
N PHE A 57 1.55 1.52 -8.47
CA PHE A 57 2.67 0.64 -8.13
C PHE A 57 3.86 0.81 -9.09
N LEU A 58 3.61 1.05 -10.39
CA LEU A 58 4.67 1.37 -11.34
C LEU A 58 5.38 2.70 -10.97
N ILE A 59 4.61 3.74 -10.61
CA ILE A 59 5.15 5.01 -10.11
C ILE A 59 5.99 4.77 -8.84
N TYR A 60 5.52 3.91 -7.93
CA TYR A 60 6.28 3.49 -6.77
C TYR A 60 7.65 2.90 -7.16
N LEU A 61 7.68 1.94 -8.08
CA LEU A 61 8.92 1.28 -8.48
C LEU A 61 9.91 2.25 -9.14
N LEU A 62 9.41 3.13 -10.01
CA LEU A 62 10.25 4.00 -10.84
C LEU A 62 10.74 5.25 -10.09
N TYR A 63 9.89 5.85 -9.25
CA TYR A 63 10.15 7.19 -8.71
C TYR A 63 10.09 7.28 -7.18
N LEU A 64 9.24 6.50 -6.53
CA LEU A 64 8.94 6.68 -5.10
C LEU A 64 9.48 5.57 -4.21
N ARG A 65 10.28 4.62 -4.74
CA ARG A 65 10.90 3.58 -3.93
C ARG A 65 11.78 4.23 -2.86
N PRO A 66 11.53 3.99 -1.56
CA PRO A 66 12.24 4.68 -0.49
C PRO A 66 13.73 4.33 -0.56
N LYS A 67 14.55 5.36 -0.75
CA LYS A 67 16.02 5.26 -0.77
C LYS A 67 16.64 5.35 0.62
N SER A 68 15.89 5.84 1.62
CA SER A 68 16.35 5.94 3.00
C SER A 68 16.24 4.61 3.74
N LYS A 69 17.20 4.34 4.64
CA LYS A 69 17.18 3.16 5.51
C LYS A 69 16.03 3.19 6.53
N GLU A 70 15.57 4.37 6.93
CA GLU A 70 14.50 4.52 7.91
C GLU A 70 13.13 4.08 7.38
N ASN A 71 12.66 2.94 7.90
CA ASN A 71 11.36 2.34 7.63
C ASN A 71 11.04 2.11 6.14
N GLY A 72 12.06 2.11 5.27
CA GLY A 72 11.90 1.92 3.82
C GLY A 72 11.24 0.59 3.47
N ALA A 73 11.60 -0.47 4.20
CA ALA A 73 10.98 -1.79 4.07
C ALA A 73 9.48 -1.77 4.43
N LEU A 74 9.10 -1.01 5.47
CA LEU A 74 7.71 -0.91 5.93
C LEU A 74 6.85 -0.12 4.94
N LYS A 75 7.39 0.96 4.36
CA LYS A 75 6.76 1.74 3.28
C LYS A 75 6.61 0.90 2.00
N GLY A 76 7.63 0.11 1.65
CA GLY A 76 7.56 -0.82 0.53
C GLY A 76 6.51 -1.92 0.74
N THR A 77 6.42 -2.45 1.96
CA THR A 77 5.35 -3.40 2.34
C THR A 77 3.97 -2.77 2.17
N ALA A 78 3.79 -1.49 2.52
CA ALA A 78 2.54 -0.78 2.29
C ALA A 78 2.17 -0.73 0.80
N ALA A 79 3.12 -0.37 -0.07
CA ALA A 79 2.90 -0.35 -1.52
C ALA A 79 2.59 -1.75 -2.09
N MET A 80 3.24 -2.80 -1.60
CA MET A 80 2.93 -4.19 -1.98
C MET A 80 1.54 -4.63 -1.51
N LEU A 81 1.13 -4.28 -0.28
CA LEU A 81 -0.22 -4.53 0.20
C LEU A 81 -1.25 -3.80 -0.66
N GLY A 82 -0.98 -2.54 -1.04
CA GLY A 82 -1.81 -1.79 -1.98
C GLY A 82 -1.94 -2.51 -3.33
N LEU A 83 -0.84 -2.99 -3.90
CA LEU A 83 -0.84 -3.71 -5.19
C LEU A 83 -1.79 -4.92 -5.20
N THR A 84 -2.01 -5.58 -4.05
CA THR A 84 -2.94 -6.72 -4.01
C THR A 84 -4.36 -6.34 -4.44
N PHE A 85 -4.76 -5.07 -4.33
CA PHE A 85 -6.04 -4.54 -4.83
C PHE A 85 -6.19 -4.63 -6.35
N PHE A 86 -5.10 -4.72 -7.08
CA PHE A 86 -5.12 -4.85 -8.53
C PHE A 86 -5.73 -6.19 -8.97
N PHE A 87 -5.53 -7.25 -8.19
CA PHE A 87 -6.01 -8.61 -8.51
C PHE A 87 -7.44 -8.86 -8.04
N VAL A 88 -8.09 -7.87 -7.42
CA VAL A 88 -9.45 -7.99 -6.92
C VAL A 88 -10.42 -7.83 -8.06
N PRO A 89 -11.31 -8.80 -8.30
CA PRO A 89 -12.37 -8.65 -9.29
C PRO A 89 -13.24 -7.44 -8.93
N ARG A 90 -13.42 -6.53 -9.88
CA ARG A 90 -14.22 -5.30 -9.70
C ARG A 90 -15.56 -5.43 -10.42
#